data_AF-A0A925P1X4-F1
#
_entry.id   AF-A0A925P1X4-F1
#
_cell.length_a   1.000
_cell.length_b   1.000
_cell.length_c   1.000
_cell.angle_alpha   90.00
_cell.angle_beta   90.00
_cell.angle_gamma   90.00
#
_symmetry.space_group_name_H-M   'P 1'
#
loop_
_entity.id
_entity.type
_entity.pdbx_description
1 polymer ?
#
loop_
_entity_poly.entity_id
_entity_poly.type
_entity_poly.pdbx_seq_one_letter_code
_entity_poly.pdbx_strand_id
1 'polypeptide(L)'
;SPTLYITLAGILLLIWFTRHQIKASGIAKKVTDLINQFAEGFKSIRNIKNKGAFIFHSLFIWFLYYLMLYCVFFSFEFTSHLSALAGLTVFVLGSFGMVAPVQGGIGPWHFMVYEALALYGVDKADGKIFALVAHGSTTVMLVVFGLIALIVLPFINERSDREVKITEKA
;
A
#
# COMPACT_ATOMS: atom_id res chain seq x y z
N SER A 1 12.76 -50.54 -3.85
CA SER A 1 14.11 -50.76 -3.30
C SER A 1 14.12 -50.33 -1.84
N PRO A 2 14.71 -51.11 -0.91
CA PRO A 2 14.88 -50.73 0.50
C PRO A 2 15.56 -49.36 0.71
N THR A 3 16.42 -48.96 -0.23
CA THR A 3 17.16 -47.68 -0.20
C THR A 3 16.26 -46.44 -0.29
N LEU A 4 15.08 -46.54 -0.93
CA LEU A 4 14.12 -45.44 -1.05
C LEU A 4 13.42 -45.13 0.27
N TYR A 5 13.11 -46.16 1.08
CA TYR A 5 12.49 -45.97 2.38
C TYR A 5 13.47 -45.40 3.40
N ILE A 6 14.74 -45.81 3.35
CA ILE A 6 15.81 -45.30 4.22
C ILE A 6 16.10 -43.82 3.91
N THR A 7 16.13 -43.45 2.62
CA THR A 7 16.34 -42.05 2.20
C THR A 7 15.14 -41.16 2.56
N LEU A 8 13.90 -41.62 2.36
CA LEU A 8 12.70 -40.91 2.80
C LEU A 8 12.66 -40.72 4.33
N ALA A 9 12.98 -41.76 5.09
CA ALA A 9 13.03 -41.69 6.55
C ALA A 9 14.13 -40.74 7.04
N GLY A 10 15.31 -40.76 6.40
CA GLY A 10 16.40 -39.83 6.68
C GLY A 10 16.04 -38.36 6.39
N ILE A 11 15.36 -38.10 5.29
CA ILE A 11 14.86 -36.75 4.93
C ILE A 11 13.80 -36.28 5.94
N LEU A 12 12.88 -37.15 6.34
CA LEU A 12 11.85 -36.82 7.34
C LEU A 12 12.46 -36.53 8.72
N LEU A 13 13.47 -37.29 9.14
CA LEU A 13 14.22 -37.05 10.37
C LEU A 13 15.01 -35.75 10.32
N LEU A 14 15.66 -35.46 9.19
CA LEU A 14 16.37 -34.20 8.99
C LEU A 14 15.41 -33.00 9.06
N ILE A 15 14.24 -33.08 8.41
CA ILE A 15 13.20 -32.04 8.47
C ILE A 15 12.65 -31.91 9.90
N TRP A 16 12.47 -33.01 10.63
CA TRP A 16 11.99 -32.98 12.01
C TRP A 16 13.00 -32.32 12.96
N PHE A 17 14.29 -32.67 12.83
CA PHE A 17 15.36 -32.11 13.66
C PHE A 17 15.62 -30.63 13.35
N THR A 18 15.64 -30.26 12.06
CA THR A 18 15.82 -28.87 11.62
C THR A 18 14.60 -27.99 11.88
N ARG A 19 13.39 -28.55 11.95
CA ARG A 19 12.17 -27.80 12.33
C ARG A 19 12.28 -27.14 13.71
N HIS A 20 12.96 -27.78 14.67
CA HIS A 20 13.14 -27.22 16.01
C HIS A 20 14.13 -26.03 16.01
N GLN A 21 15.18 -26.11 15.19
CA GLN A 21 16.16 -25.04 14.98
C GLN A 21 15.55 -23.85 14.19
N ILE A 22 14.73 -24.14 13.18
CA ILE A 22 14.06 -23.12 12.35
C ILE A 22 13.03 -22.35 13.18
N LYS A 23 12.20 -23.02 13.99
CA LYS A 23 11.23 -22.35 14.88
C LYS A 23 11.89 -21.48 15.96
N ALA A 24 13.12 -21.80 16.36
CA ALA A 24 13.91 -21.01 17.31
C ALA A 24 14.67 -19.85 16.66
N SER A 25 14.71 -19.76 15.32
CA SER A 25 15.39 -18.68 14.62
C SER A 25 14.62 -17.35 14.75
N GLY A 26 15.35 -16.24 14.83
CA GLY A 26 14.74 -14.90 14.84
C GLY A 26 13.91 -14.59 13.59
N ILE A 27 14.15 -15.29 12.47
CA ILE A 27 13.39 -15.17 11.22
C ILE A 27 12.02 -15.85 11.36
N ALA A 28 11.95 -17.07 11.90
CA ALA A 28 10.67 -17.75 12.09
C ALA A 28 9.77 -17.00 13.06
N LYS A 29 10.34 -16.44 14.14
CA LYS A 29 9.59 -15.56 15.05
C LYS A 29 9.03 -14.33 14.33
N LYS A 30 9.86 -13.61 13.55
CA LYS A 30 9.40 -12.47 12.73
C LYS A 30 8.29 -12.84 11.75
N VAL A 31 8.41 -14.00 11.08
CA VAL A 31 7.38 -14.48 10.14
C VAL A 31 6.09 -14.83 10.88
N THR A 32 6.16 -15.54 12.02
CA THR A 32 4.99 -15.84 12.83
C THR A 32 4.34 -14.57 13.38
N ASP A 33 5.12 -13.61 13.85
CA ASP A 33 4.62 -12.31 14.32
C ASP A 33 3.94 -11.54 13.19
N LEU A 34 4.51 -11.53 11.98
CA LEU A 34 3.91 -10.93 10.80
C LEU A 34 2.56 -11.59 10.44
N ILE A 35 2.51 -12.93 10.41
CA ILE A 35 1.28 -13.70 10.14
C ILE A 35 0.21 -13.38 11.19
N ASN A 36 0.59 -13.32 12.47
CA ASN A 36 -0.33 -12.98 13.56
C ASN A 36 -0.89 -11.57 13.40
N GLN A 37 -0.05 -10.58 13.05
CA GLN A 37 -0.49 -9.21 12.77
C GLN A 37 -1.49 -9.15 11.60
N PHE A 38 -1.21 -9.87 10.51
CA PHE A 38 -2.16 -9.98 9.40
C PHE A 38 -3.48 -10.64 9.84
N ALA A 39 -3.40 -11.74 10.59
CA ALA A 39 -4.58 -12.46 11.10
C ALA A 39 -5.43 -11.60 12.03
N GLU A 40 -4.80 -10.81 12.91
CA GLU A 40 -5.48 -9.82 13.76
C GLU A 40 -6.15 -8.73 12.93
N GLY A 41 -5.48 -8.23 11.89
CA GLY A 41 -6.06 -7.29 10.93
C GLY A 41 -7.33 -7.82 10.27
N PHE A 42 -7.29 -9.07 9.77
CA PHE A 42 -8.49 -9.73 9.21
C PHE A 42 -9.58 -9.97 10.27
N LYS A 43 -9.19 -10.34 11.50
CA LYS A 43 -10.14 -10.54 12.60
C LYS A 43 -10.81 -9.23 13.02
N SER A 44 -10.12 -8.10 12.92
CA SER A 44 -10.68 -6.77 13.18
C SER A 44 -11.84 -6.44 12.25
N ILE A 45 -11.73 -6.77 10.96
CA ILE A 45 -12.80 -6.57 9.96
C ILE A 45 -14.09 -7.32 10.35
N ARG A 46 -13.98 -8.47 11.04
CA ARG A 46 -15.14 -9.26 11.47
C ARG A 46 -16.04 -8.50 12.45
N ASN A 47 -15.48 -7.61 13.26
CA ASN A 47 -16.17 -6.86 14.31
C ASN A 47 -16.77 -5.53 13.80
N ILE A 48 -16.61 -5.19 12.52
CA ILE A 48 -17.19 -3.97 11.94
C ILE A 48 -18.71 -4.13 11.84
N LYS A 49 -19.45 -3.15 12.38
CA LYS A 49 -20.92 -3.12 12.36
C LYS A 49 -21.49 -3.14 10.94
N ASN A 50 -20.96 -2.30 10.04
CA ASN A 50 -21.40 -2.19 8.65
C ASN A 50 -20.30 -2.63 7.67
N LYS A 51 -20.22 -3.94 7.43
CA LYS A 51 -19.21 -4.55 6.55
C LYS A 51 -19.38 -4.11 5.08
N GLY A 52 -20.62 -3.92 4.62
CA GLY A 52 -20.90 -3.47 3.25
C GLY A 52 -20.34 -2.08 2.97
N ALA A 53 -20.62 -1.12 3.86
CA ALA A 53 -20.07 0.23 3.74
C ALA A 53 -18.53 0.23 3.81
N PHE A 54 -17.94 -0.59 4.68
CA PHE A 54 -16.48 -0.72 4.77
C PHE A 54 -15.87 -1.22 3.45
N ILE A 55 -16.43 -2.28 2.85
CA ILE A 55 -15.93 -2.82 1.57
C ILE A 55 -16.12 -1.78 0.46
N PHE A 56 -17.29 -1.14 0.39
CA PHE A 56 -17.57 -0.10 -0.60
C PHE A 56 -16.55 1.04 -0.51
N HIS A 57 -16.36 1.63 0.67
CA HIS A 57 -15.40 2.72 0.84
C HIS A 57 -13.96 2.27 0.55
N SER A 58 -13.59 1.05 0.93
CA SER A 58 -12.26 0.52 0.62
C SER A 58 -12.04 0.45 -0.89
N LEU A 59 -12.94 -0.20 -1.63
CA LEU A 59 -12.85 -0.29 -3.10
C LEU A 59 -12.94 1.08 -3.77
N PHE A 60 -13.77 1.98 -3.23
CA PHE A 60 -13.93 3.32 -3.74
C PHE A 60 -12.65 4.15 -3.60
N ILE A 61 -11.96 4.07 -2.47
CA ILE A 61 -10.66 4.74 -2.27
C ILE A 61 -9.61 4.20 -3.24
N TRP A 62 -9.52 2.87 -3.41
CA TRP A 62 -8.62 2.24 -4.37
C TRP A 62 -8.90 2.69 -5.81
N PHE A 63 -10.18 2.75 -6.18
CA PHE A 63 -10.61 3.23 -7.49
C PHE A 63 -10.26 4.71 -7.70
N LEU A 64 -10.49 5.57 -6.70
CA LEU A 64 -10.12 6.99 -6.79
C LEU A 64 -8.61 7.19 -6.90
N TYR A 65 -7.79 6.39 -6.20
CA TYR A 65 -6.33 6.44 -6.36
C TYR A 65 -5.88 6.01 -7.75
N TYR A 66 -6.49 4.95 -8.29
CA TYR A 66 -6.25 4.55 -9.67
C TYR A 66 -6.63 5.67 -10.65
N LEU A 67 -7.82 6.26 -10.51
CA LEU A 67 -8.27 7.36 -11.36
C LEU A 67 -7.35 8.57 -11.26
N MET A 68 -6.92 8.94 -10.05
CA MET A 68 -5.98 10.04 -9.83
C MET A 68 -4.70 9.84 -10.65
N LEU A 69 -4.11 8.64 -10.60
CA LEU A 69 -2.93 8.32 -11.40
C LEU A 69 -3.23 8.32 -12.91
N TYR A 70 -4.34 7.71 -13.32
CA TYR A 70 -4.72 7.61 -14.73
C TYR A 70 -5.05 8.99 -15.33
N CYS A 71 -5.60 9.92 -14.56
CA CYS A 71 -5.79 11.31 -14.99
C CYS A 71 -4.46 11.97 -15.41
N VAL A 72 -3.34 11.64 -14.74
CA VAL A 72 -2.02 12.18 -15.09
C VAL A 72 -1.53 11.67 -16.46
N PHE A 73 -2.03 10.53 -16.96
CA PHE A 73 -1.67 10.04 -18.29
C PHE A 73 -2.09 11.02 -19.38
N PHE A 74 -3.22 11.71 -19.20
CA PHE A 74 -3.70 12.69 -20.17
C PHE A 74 -2.89 13.99 -20.19
N SER A 75 -1.98 14.19 -19.23
CA SER A 75 -1.11 15.37 -19.19
C SER A 75 0.12 15.25 -20.11
N PHE A 76 0.42 14.06 -20.65
CA PHE A 76 1.61 13.82 -21.47
C PHE A 76 1.25 13.10 -22.77
N GLU A 77 1.86 13.53 -23.88
CA GLU A 77 1.64 12.92 -25.20
C GLU A 77 2.06 11.43 -25.24
N PHE A 78 3.14 11.08 -24.55
CA PHE A 78 3.69 9.73 -24.50
C PHE A 78 2.87 8.75 -23.63
N THR A 79 1.91 9.21 -22.83
CA THR A 79 1.01 8.34 -22.04
C THR A 79 -0.48 8.51 -22.33
N SER A 80 -0.90 9.62 -22.96
CA SER A 80 -2.32 9.94 -23.16
C SER A 80 -3.09 8.95 -24.04
N HIS A 81 -2.38 8.25 -24.92
CA HIS A 81 -2.93 7.24 -25.81
C HIS A 81 -2.97 5.83 -25.19
N LEU A 82 -2.37 5.63 -24.01
CA LEU A 82 -2.33 4.34 -23.34
C LEU A 82 -3.70 4.00 -22.72
N SER A 83 -4.04 2.72 -22.76
CA SER A 83 -5.34 2.24 -22.26
C SER A 83 -5.46 2.31 -20.74
N ALA A 84 -6.70 2.28 -20.25
CA ALA A 84 -7.00 2.14 -18.82
C ALA A 84 -6.31 0.91 -18.19
N LEU A 85 -6.17 -0.19 -18.94
CA LEU A 85 -5.46 -1.36 -18.47
C LEU A 85 -3.96 -1.09 -18.26
N ALA A 86 -3.34 -0.27 -19.11
CA ALA A 86 -1.96 0.17 -18.90
C ALA A 86 -1.84 1.03 -17.64
N GLY A 87 -2.76 1.96 -17.44
CA GLY A 87 -2.86 2.73 -16.19
C GLY A 87 -2.99 1.82 -14.97
N LEU A 88 -3.80 0.76 -15.05
CA LEU A 88 -4.02 -0.17 -13.95
C LEU A 88 -2.75 -0.98 -13.63
N THR A 89 -2.01 -1.41 -14.65
CA THR A 89 -0.70 -2.07 -14.47
C THR A 89 0.30 -1.15 -13.77
N VAL A 90 0.41 0.11 -14.21
CA VAL A 90 1.29 1.11 -13.58
C VAL A 90 0.87 1.37 -12.14
N PHE A 91 -0.44 1.44 -11.87
CA PHE A 91 -0.98 1.60 -10.53
C PHE A 91 -0.65 0.42 -9.61
N VAL A 92 -0.84 -0.81 -10.07
CA VAL A 92 -0.54 -2.03 -9.28
C VAL A 92 0.95 -2.16 -9.02
N LEU A 93 1.80 -1.99 -10.04
CA LEU A 93 3.24 -2.06 -9.88
C LEU A 93 3.77 -0.93 -9.00
N GLY A 94 3.29 0.31 -9.19
CA GLY A 94 3.59 1.43 -8.31
C GLY A 94 3.21 1.15 -6.86
N SER A 95 2.04 0.54 -6.61
CA SER A 95 1.59 0.16 -5.26
C SER A 95 2.57 -0.77 -4.55
N PHE A 96 3.21 -1.71 -5.26
CA PHE A 96 4.27 -2.52 -4.67
C PHE A 96 5.51 -1.70 -4.31
N GLY A 97 5.83 -0.66 -5.09
CA GLY A 97 6.90 0.28 -4.75
C GLY A 97 6.64 1.02 -3.43
N MET A 98 5.38 1.31 -3.09
CA MET A 98 5.01 1.94 -1.81
C MET A 98 5.10 1.00 -0.61
N VAL A 99 5.11 -0.32 -0.82
CA VAL A 99 5.26 -1.32 0.26
C VAL A 99 6.70 -1.37 0.78
N ALA A 100 7.68 -0.93 -0.02
CA ALA A 100 9.07 -0.85 0.43
C ALA A 100 9.16 0.08 1.67
N PRO A 101 9.97 -0.27 2.70
CA PRO A 101 10.07 0.49 3.94
C PRO A 101 10.92 1.77 3.76
N VAL A 102 10.47 2.64 2.86
CA VAL A 102 11.11 3.91 2.49
C VAL A 102 10.10 5.03 2.65
N GLN A 103 10.56 6.18 3.16
CA GLN A 103 9.68 7.32 3.46
C GLN A 103 8.93 7.79 2.21
N GLY A 104 7.60 7.72 2.27
CA GLY A 104 6.72 8.11 1.17
C GLY A 104 6.94 7.36 -0.15
N GLY A 105 7.59 6.19 -0.14
CA GLY A 105 7.87 5.42 -1.36
C GLY A 105 8.80 6.10 -2.37
N ILE A 106 9.51 7.17 -1.99
CA ILE A 106 10.43 7.89 -2.86
C ILE A 106 11.55 6.95 -3.33
N GLY A 107 11.74 6.83 -4.64
CA GLY A 107 12.65 5.86 -5.25
C GLY A 107 11.92 4.59 -5.71
N PRO A 108 11.57 3.63 -4.83
CA PRO A 108 10.92 2.39 -5.23
C PRO A 108 9.62 2.57 -6.01
N TRP A 109 8.75 3.51 -5.62
CA TRP A 109 7.53 3.81 -6.38
C TRP A 109 7.88 4.35 -7.78
N HIS A 110 8.86 5.25 -7.89
CA HIS A 110 9.26 5.83 -9.17
C HIS A 110 9.83 4.76 -10.10
N PHE A 111 10.70 3.89 -9.55
CA PHE A 111 11.26 2.73 -10.23
C PHE A 111 10.16 1.85 -10.81
N MET A 112 9.20 1.43 -9.97
CA MET A 112 8.12 0.57 -10.42
C MET A 112 7.24 1.23 -11.49
N VAL A 113 6.99 2.53 -11.39
CA VAL A 113 6.15 3.27 -12.34
C VAL A 113 6.80 3.39 -13.71
N TYR A 114 8.07 3.83 -13.80
CA TYR A 114 8.69 3.99 -15.11
C TYR A 114 9.05 2.65 -15.76
N GLU A 115 9.36 1.60 -14.98
CA GLU A 115 9.52 0.25 -15.52
C GLU A 115 8.17 -0.32 -15.99
N ALA A 116 7.08 -0.04 -15.27
CA ALA A 116 5.73 -0.42 -15.72
C ALA A 116 5.35 0.26 -17.05
N LEU A 117 5.65 1.54 -17.19
CA LEU A 117 5.42 2.27 -18.45
C LEU A 117 6.30 1.75 -19.60
N ALA A 118 7.52 1.33 -19.30
CA ALA A 118 8.40 0.71 -20.30
C ALA A 118 7.82 -0.59 -20.88
N LEU A 119 7.00 -1.34 -20.12
CA LEU A 119 6.26 -2.51 -20.64
C LEU A 119 5.26 -2.14 -21.74
N TYR A 120 4.84 -0.88 -21.80
CA TYR A 120 3.92 -0.33 -22.79
C TYR A 120 4.63 0.50 -23.88
N GLY A 121 5.97 0.44 -23.94
CA GLY A 121 6.76 1.09 -24.98
C GLY A 121 7.10 2.56 -24.73
N VAL A 122 6.85 3.08 -23.53
CA VAL A 122 7.27 4.43 -23.14
C VAL A 122 8.77 4.45 -22.85
N ASP A 123 9.48 5.46 -23.35
CA ASP A 123 10.90 5.62 -23.07
C ASP A 123 11.16 5.83 -21.57
N LYS A 124 12.30 5.32 -21.06
CA LYS A 124 12.60 5.41 -19.63
C LYS A 124 12.81 6.84 -19.14
N ALA A 125 13.29 7.76 -19.98
CA ALA A 125 13.42 9.17 -19.62
C ALA A 125 12.03 9.80 -19.42
N ASP A 126 11.11 9.56 -20.35
CA ASP A 126 9.73 10.03 -20.27
C ASP A 126 8.98 9.42 -19.09
N GLY A 127 9.14 8.10 -18.87
CA GLY A 127 8.55 7.41 -17.72
C GLY A 127 9.05 7.97 -16.38
N LYS A 128 10.33 8.37 -16.28
CA LYS A 128 10.88 9.03 -15.09
C LYS A 128 10.27 10.42 -14.86
N ILE A 129 10.08 11.20 -15.94
CA ILE A 129 9.40 12.50 -15.88
C ILE A 129 7.96 12.30 -15.38
N PHE A 130 7.25 11.35 -15.96
CA PHE A 130 5.89 11.00 -15.55
C PHE A 130 5.84 10.64 -14.06
N ALA A 131 6.71 9.74 -13.60
CA ALA A 131 6.76 9.33 -12.20
C ALA A 131 7.00 10.53 -11.27
N LEU A 132 7.99 11.37 -11.60
CA LEU A 132 8.29 12.55 -10.80
C LEU A 132 7.10 13.51 -10.70
N VAL A 133 6.42 13.79 -11.81
CA VAL A 133 5.28 14.71 -11.84
C VAL A 133 4.06 14.12 -11.13
N ALA A 134 3.73 12.84 -11.38
CA ALA A 134 2.60 12.16 -10.75
C ALA A 134 2.76 12.07 -9.22
N HIS A 135 3.93 11.65 -8.74
CA HIS A 135 4.19 11.59 -7.30
C HIS A 135 4.32 12.99 -6.70
N GLY A 136 5.12 13.86 -7.32
CA GLY A 136 5.38 15.20 -6.82
C GLY A 136 4.13 16.06 -6.72
N SER A 137 3.24 16.03 -7.73
CA SER A 137 1.97 16.76 -7.70
C SER A 137 1.07 16.29 -6.55
N THR A 138 0.97 14.97 -6.35
CA THR A 138 0.20 14.39 -5.24
C THR A 138 0.81 14.77 -3.89
N THR A 139 2.14 14.73 -3.76
CA THR A 139 2.85 15.14 -2.53
C THR A 139 2.61 16.62 -2.22
N VAL A 140 2.75 17.50 -3.20
CA VAL A 140 2.51 18.95 -3.04
C VAL A 140 1.08 19.20 -2.62
N MET A 141 0.11 18.55 -3.27
CA MET A 141 -1.30 18.62 -2.90
C MET A 141 -1.51 18.22 -1.43
N LEU A 142 -0.98 17.06 -1.01
CA LEU A 142 -1.11 16.58 0.37
C LEU A 142 -0.48 17.55 1.38
N VAL A 143 0.68 18.13 1.06
CA VAL A 143 1.33 19.14 1.91
C VAL A 143 0.46 20.38 2.04
N VAL A 144 -0.06 20.91 0.93
CA VAL A 144 -0.89 22.13 0.93
C VAL A 144 -2.19 21.91 1.73
N PHE A 145 -2.94 20.85 1.44
CA PHE A 145 -4.17 20.55 2.18
C PHE A 145 -3.90 20.19 3.64
N GLY A 146 -2.80 19.50 3.93
CA GLY A 146 -2.37 19.20 5.29
C GLY A 146 -2.08 20.47 6.09
N LEU A 147 -1.39 21.45 5.49
CA LEU A 147 -1.12 22.75 6.12
C LEU A 147 -2.41 23.57 6.34
N ILE A 148 -3.31 23.59 5.35
CA ILE A 148 -4.62 24.24 5.51
C ILE A 148 -5.39 23.59 6.66
N ALA A 149 -5.45 22.26 6.72
CA ALA A 149 -6.12 21.54 7.79
C ALA A 149 -5.51 21.88 9.16
N LEU A 150 -4.19 21.95 9.28
CA LEU A 150 -3.50 22.32 10.51
C LEU A 150 -3.86 23.73 10.99
N ILE A 151 -3.96 24.70 10.07
CA ILE A 151 -4.37 26.07 10.39
C ILE A 151 -5.85 26.12 10.79
N VAL A 152 -6.71 25.35 10.12
CA VAL A 152 -8.17 25.36 10.33
C VAL A 152 -8.57 24.60 11.60
N LEU A 153 -7.82 23.56 12.00
CA LEU A 153 -8.17 22.65 13.09
C LEU A 153 -8.46 23.37 14.43
N PRO A 154 -7.65 24.33 14.91
CA PRO A 154 -7.93 25.04 16.17
C PRO A 154 -9.28 25.79 16.14
N PHE A 155 -9.61 26.43 15.02
CA PHE A 155 -10.87 27.18 14.89
C PHE A 155 -12.11 26.30 14.90
N ILE A 156 -12.01 25.07 14.38
CA ILE A 156 -13.09 24.09 14.44
C ILE A 156 -13.18 23.49 15.85
N ASN A 157 -12.04 23.14 16.46
CA ASN A 157 -12.02 22.47 17.76
C ASN A 157 -12.49 23.39 18.91
N GLU A 158 -12.19 24.69 18.84
CA GLU A 158 -12.66 25.68 19.82
C GLU A 158 -14.20 25.86 19.85
N ARG A 159 -14.91 25.52 18.76
CA ARG A 159 -16.38 25.55 18.73
C ARG A 159 -16.97 24.37 19.51
N SER A 160 -16.39 23.17 19.36
CA SER A 160 -16.81 21.98 20.09
C SER A 160 -16.61 22.15 21.60
N ASP A 161 -15.48 22.71 22.03
CA ASP A 161 -15.20 22.92 23.46
C ASP A 161 -16.14 23.96 24.11
N ARG A 162 -16.64 24.93 23.32
CA ARG A 162 -17.66 25.89 23.78
C ARG A 162 -19.04 25.25 23.89
N GLU A 163 -19.41 24.37 22.96
CA GLU A 163 -20.70 23.69 22.95
C GLU A 163 -20.84 22.71 24.14
N VAL A 164 -19.79 21.94 24.43
CA VAL A 164 -19.73 21.03 25.61
C VAL A 164 -19.83 21.81 26.93
N LYS A 165 -19.18 22.97 27.03
CA LYS A 165 -19.26 23.81 28.24
C LYS A 165 -20.63 24.45 28.45
N ILE A 166 -21.43 24.64 27.38
CA ILE A 166 -22.79 25.18 27.47
C ILE A 166 -23.75 24.08 27.94
N THR A 167 -23.63 22.86 27.43
CA THR A 167 -24.47 21.72 27.84
C THR A 167 -24.16 21.21 29.25
N GLU A 168 -22.92 21.30 29.74
CA GLU A 168 -22.60 20.99 31.15
C GLU A 168 -23.11 22.04 32.14
N LYS A 169 -23.37 23.27 31.68
CA LYS A 169 -23.87 24.37 32.53
C LYS A 169 -25.39 24.53 32.51
N ALA A 170 -26.09 23.80 31.64
CA ALA A 170 -27.56 23.79 31.52
C ALA A 170 -28.16 22.63 32.31
#